data_AF-A0A9D9KZ84-F1
#
_entry.id   AF-A0A9D9KZ84-F1
#
_cell.length_a   1.000
_cell.length_b   1.000
_cell.length_c   1.000
_cell.angle_alpha   90.00
_cell.angle_beta   90.00
_cell.angle_gamma   90.00
#
_symmetry.space_group_name_H-M   'P 1'
#
loop_
_entity.id
_entity.type
_entity.pdbx_description
1 polymer ?
#
loop_
_entity_poly.entity_id
_entity_poly.type
_entity_poly.pdbx_seq_one_letter_code
_entity_poly.pdbx_strand_id
1 'polypeptide(L)'
;MRSKKIVASVMALMMVFGAGSVIGSIDAAPFVVTASAAPLEEYGGFEYTVEETGSITIRGYKGTDTDVTIPDTIDGKKVTIIGVEAFKSNTDIKSVTVPESVRYIMENAFNGCSALENVTLPTLLSSVGDSAFLSCPSLKSVKIPDQCTEIGTRAFGYTIKLTPKKSGHGITVTYPKVSDFKIFCYPNSPGETYAKDNEFDYEYLNYVHGDYEYRSNPDKSVVIMKYNGNAESLNIANDFSSDEVKEIADNAFDGTKSANTDIKLSSVKLPETLTKIGERSFYACPNMQNITIPQSVTEIGDKALGYRQGITSVIPLKMGAVKIKNFTIYGHKDSAAETYAKDNGFTFVYIAGDYQYKLTEDGAEIVKFTGYGSDVMIPDKLEDNAVTAIGEGAFMGVAGTKTITVPDGVTKIGPNAFINCANLTEITLPKSVTDIGERSIGYYSLLGQEDKVKTAIKGYKNTAAEKYAKDNELEFIPLDEDKNDDSTTSKTDSTESKNDGKKDDSSKADNSSSNNDSKKDDSSKADNSSSKNDGKPDDTSKPDDTQTTDQDTTSGEDESFNKGDVNGDGYINVTDIALVASHIKGIKPLSDKGLKAADVNEDTKVNVTDIALIAAHIKGIKAIV
;
A
#
# COMPACT_ATOMS: atom_id res chain seq x y z
N MET A 1 -44.39 43.53 31.35
CA MET A 1 -45.58 42.80 31.87
C MET A 1 -45.36 41.32 31.64
N ARG A 2 -45.34 40.53 32.75
CA ARG A 2 -45.60 39.08 32.92
C ARG A 2 -45.04 38.10 31.86
N SER A 3 -44.42 36.96 32.16
CA SER A 3 -44.00 36.25 33.37
C SER A 3 -43.35 34.95 32.86
N LYS A 4 -42.30 34.47 33.52
CA LYS A 4 -41.82 33.07 33.62
C LYS A 4 -42.52 32.03 32.70
N LYS A 5 -41.77 31.42 31.79
CA LYS A 5 -41.89 29.99 31.43
C LYS A 5 -40.51 29.39 31.21
N ILE A 6 -40.02 28.77 32.28
CA ILE A 6 -39.04 27.68 32.23
C ILE A 6 -39.88 26.43 31.95
N VAL A 7 -39.62 25.75 30.83
CA VAL A 7 -40.10 24.38 30.57
C VAL A 7 -38.91 23.58 30.07
N ALA A 8 -38.65 22.48 30.77
CA ALA A 8 -37.57 21.54 30.54
C ALA A 8 -37.73 20.79 29.22
N SER A 9 -36.66 20.71 28.43
CA SER A 9 -36.38 19.64 27.44
C SER A 9 -34.90 19.73 27.03
N VAL A 10 -33.99 19.56 27.99
CA VAL A 10 -32.58 19.25 27.71
C VAL A 10 -32.29 17.90 28.34
N MET A 11 -32.39 16.85 27.53
CA MET A 11 -31.93 15.49 27.84
C MET A 11 -31.38 14.88 26.55
N ALA A 12 -30.25 15.41 26.10
CA ALA A 12 -29.40 14.80 25.09
C ALA A 12 -27.97 15.38 25.17
N LEU A 13 -27.30 15.22 26.32
CA LEU A 13 -25.84 15.14 26.36
C LEU A 13 -25.35 14.58 27.71
N MET A 14 -24.75 13.39 27.66
CA MET A 14 -23.86 12.77 28.65
C MET A 14 -24.43 12.35 30.01
N MET A 15 -24.59 11.04 30.20
CA MET A 15 -24.32 10.37 31.48
C MET A 15 -23.31 9.25 31.26
N VAL A 16 -22.06 9.51 31.62
CA VAL A 16 -21.08 8.49 32.04
C VAL A 16 -20.92 8.69 33.55
N PHE A 17 -21.23 7.66 34.35
CA PHE A 17 -21.09 7.71 35.81
C PHE A 17 -19.63 7.51 36.25
N GLY A 18 -19.17 8.33 37.18
CA GLY A 18 -17.99 8.11 38.02
C GLY A 18 -18.08 8.98 39.28
N ALA A 19 -18.22 8.35 40.44
CA ALA A 19 -18.66 8.94 41.71
C ALA A 19 -17.62 9.83 42.43
N GLY A 20 -18.12 10.81 43.21
CA GLY A 20 -17.36 11.56 44.22
C GLY A 20 -18.18 12.67 44.89
N SER A 21 -18.70 12.43 46.10
CA SER A 21 -19.42 13.38 46.96
C SER A 21 -18.62 14.64 47.34
N VAL A 22 -19.27 15.82 47.42
CA VAL A 22 -19.57 16.52 48.70
C VAL A 22 -20.53 17.72 48.51
N ILE A 23 -21.67 17.60 49.19
CA ILE A 23 -22.61 18.58 49.79
C ILE A 23 -22.45 20.10 49.62
N GLY A 24 -23.58 20.74 49.29
CA GLY A 24 -23.92 22.13 49.61
C GLY A 24 -25.45 22.34 49.51
N SER A 25 -26.14 22.27 50.65
CA SER A 25 -27.60 22.34 50.79
C SER A 25 -28.18 23.70 50.38
N ILE A 26 -29.23 23.71 49.53
CA ILE A 26 -30.17 24.83 49.45
C ILE A 26 -31.61 24.31 49.55
N ASP A 27 -32.36 24.91 50.46
CA ASP A 27 -33.75 24.62 50.80
C ASP A 27 -34.66 24.72 49.57
N ALA A 28 -35.36 23.65 49.21
CA ALA A 28 -36.38 23.65 48.15
C ALA A 28 -37.74 23.29 48.75
N ALA A 29 -38.63 24.29 48.82
CA ALA A 29 -40.06 24.04 48.99
C ALA A 29 -40.60 23.22 47.80
N PRO A 30 -41.60 22.33 47.99
CA PRO A 30 -42.01 21.40 46.96
C PRO A 30 -42.71 22.15 45.81
N PHE A 31 -42.07 22.19 44.63
CA PHE A 31 -42.68 22.67 43.41
C PHE A 31 -43.30 21.49 42.65
N VAL A 32 -44.62 21.37 42.72
CA VAL A 32 -45.37 20.39 41.92
C VAL A 32 -45.41 20.90 40.48
N VAL A 33 -44.64 20.29 39.58
CA VAL A 33 -44.73 20.54 38.13
C VAL A 33 -45.72 19.55 37.54
N THR A 34 -46.90 20.03 37.15
CA THR A 34 -47.76 19.32 36.20
C THR A 34 -47.17 19.52 34.80
N ALA A 35 -46.55 18.47 34.24
CA ALA A 35 -46.09 18.45 32.86
C ALA A 35 -47.31 18.35 31.92
N SER A 36 -47.58 19.40 31.15
CA SER A 36 -48.40 19.28 29.93
C SER A 36 -47.43 19.27 28.77
N ALA A 37 -47.25 18.11 28.12
CA ALA A 37 -46.50 18.01 26.88
C ALA A 37 -47.15 18.91 25.82
N ALA A 38 -46.33 19.67 25.08
CA ALA A 38 -46.82 20.37 23.90
C ALA A 38 -47.31 19.34 22.86
N PRO A 39 -48.37 19.64 22.09
CA PRO A 39 -48.85 18.73 21.06
C PRO A 39 -47.76 18.51 20.00
N LEU A 40 -47.60 17.26 19.57
CA LEU A 40 -46.68 16.88 18.49
C LEU A 40 -47.19 17.43 17.15
N GLU A 41 -46.27 17.86 16.29
CA GLU A 41 -46.60 18.25 14.92
C GLU A 41 -46.73 16.98 14.06
N GLU A 42 -47.58 17.01 13.03
CA GLU A 42 -47.84 15.86 12.16
C GLU A 42 -47.50 16.16 10.70
N TYR A 43 -46.86 15.21 10.01
CA TYR A 43 -46.59 15.27 8.58
C TYR A 43 -46.56 13.85 8.00
N GLY A 44 -47.44 13.54 7.04
CA GLY A 44 -47.40 12.25 6.33
C GLY A 44 -47.47 11.01 7.23
N GLY A 45 -48.21 11.07 8.34
CA GLY A 45 -48.30 9.99 9.33
C GLY A 45 -47.18 9.99 10.38
N PHE A 46 -46.16 10.85 10.25
CA PHE A 46 -45.12 11.03 11.26
C PHE A 46 -45.52 12.11 12.26
N GLU A 47 -45.39 11.81 13.55
CA GLU A 47 -45.40 12.79 14.62
C GLU A 47 -43.97 13.23 14.92
N TYR A 48 -43.74 14.54 15.08
CA TYR A 48 -42.39 15.07 15.23
C TYR A 48 -42.29 16.30 16.14
N THR A 49 -41.06 16.61 16.54
CA THR A 49 -40.67 17.84 17.24
C THR A 49 -39.56 18.54 16.48
N VAL A 50 -39.59 19.88 16.48
CA VAL A 50 -38.48 20.72 16.05
C VAL A 50 -37.62 21.04 17.28
N GLU A 51 -36.37 20.61 17.25
CA GLU A 51 -35.39 20.86 18.31
C GLU A 51 -34.89 22.31 18.25
N GLU A 52 -34.29 22.81 19.34
CA GLU A 52 -33.78 24.21 19.42
C GLU A 52 -32.75 24.54 18.33
N THR A 53 -32.03 23.52 17.85
CA THR A 53 -31.06 23.58 16.75
C THR A 53 -31.71 23.75 15.37
N GLY A 54 -33.04 23.63 15.27
CA GLY A 54 -33.79 23.64 14.02
C GLY A 54 -33.80 22.30 13.29
N SER A 55 -33.28 21.22 13.88
CA SER A 55 -33.42 19.86 13.36
C SER A 55 -34.70 19.19 13.86
N ILE A 56 -35.10 18.10 13.20
CA ILE A 56 -36.31 17.37 13.54
C ILE A 56 -35.98 16.03 14.20
N THR A 57 -36.77 15.71 15.24
CA THR A 57 -36.88 14.38 15.82
C THR A 57 -38.25 13.78 15.49
N ILE A 58 -38.27 12.58 14.89
CA ILE A 58 -39.50 11.79 14.76
C ILE A 58 -39.84 11.20 16.13
N ARG A 59 -41.04 11.46 16.64
CA ARG A 59 -41.52 11.02 17.96
C ARG A 59 -42.54 9.89 17.87
N GLY A 60 -43.16 9.71 16.70
CA GLY A 60 -44.20 8.71 16.50
C GLY A 60 -44.46 8.48 15.01
N TYR A 61 -45.03 7.33 14.68
CA TYR A 61 -45.58 7.02 13.36
C TYR A 61 -46.95 6.38 13.49
N LYS A 62 -47.95 7.06 12.95
CA LYS A 62 -49.37 6.67 12.88
C LYS A 62 -49.82 6.30 11.47
N GLY A 63 -48.91 6.31 10.50
CA GLY A 63 -49.23 5.92 9.13
C GLY A 63 -49.53 4.43 9.00
N THR A 64 -50.10 4.04 7.87
CA THR A 64 -50.50 2.66 7.55
C THR A 64 -49.62 2.01 6.49
N ASP A 65 -48.58 2.71 6.02
CA ASP A 65 -47.70 2.18 4.98
C ASP A 65 -46.90 1.01 5.52
N THR A 66 -46.79 -0.05 4.72
CA THR A 66 -45.95 -1.22 5.02
C THR A 66 -44.49 -1.00 4.61
N ASP A 67 -44.26 -0.11 3.64
CA ASP A 67 -42.94 0.28 3.15
C ASP A 67 -42.74 1.77 3.44
N VAL A 68 -42.09 2.07 4.56
CA VAL A 68 -41.98 3.42 5.11
C VAL A 68 -40.68 4.07 4.64
N THR A 69 -40.80 5.23 4.00
CA THR A 69 -39.64 6.12 3.75
C THR A 69 -39.75 7.31 4.67
N ILE A 70 -38.82 7.42 5.63
CA ILE A 70 -38.76 8.59 6.51
C ILE A 70 -38.22 9.76 5.68
N PRO A 71 -38.89 10.94 5.70
CA PRO A 71 -38.46 12.07 4.88
C PRO A 71 -37.13 12.63 5.36
N ASP A 72 -36.22 12.97 4.44
CA ASP A 72 -34.93 13.64 4.76
C ASP A 72 -35.17 15.04 5.36
N THR A 73 -36.26 15.69 4.94
CA THR A 73 -36.69 16.99 5.48
C THR A 73 -38.20 17.06 5.69
N ILE A 74 -38.64 17.81 6.71
CA ILE A 74 -40.03 18.25 6.87
C ILE A 74 -40.00 19.78 6.96
N ASP A 75 -40.77 20.44 6.10
CA ASP A 75 -40.81 21.91 5.98
C ASP A 75 -39.41 22.56 5.86
N GLY A 76 -38.52 21.92 5.09
CA GLY A 76 -37.16 22.39 4.83
C GLY A 76 -36.17 22.18 5.99
N LYS A 77 -36.60 21.62 7.12
CA LYS A 77 -35.73 21.24 8.25
C LYS A 77 -35.31 19.78 8.14
N LYS A 78 -34.07 19.45 8.48
CA LYS A 78 -33.54 18.08 8.38
C LYS A 78 -34.05 17.18 9.49
N VAL A 79 -34.45 15.96 9.14
CA VAL A 79 -34.74 14.90 10.11
C VAL A 79 -33.44 14.26 10.54
N THR A 80 -33.04 14.47 11.80
CA THR A 80 -31.73 14.03 12.30
C THR A 80 -31.84 12.89 13.31
N ILE A 81 -32.99 12.71 13.95
CA ILE A 81 -33.19 11.75 15.04
C ILE A 81 -34.47 10.96 14.82
N ILE A 82 -34.38 9.64 14.95
CA ILE A 82 -35.53 8.78 15.18
C ILE A 82 -35.65 8.58 16.68
N GLY A 83 -36.67 9.19 17.28
CA GLY A 83 -36.84 9.30 18.71
C GLY A 83 -37.19 7.98 19.39
N VAL A 84 -37.14 8.05 20.72
CA VAL A 84 -37.47 6.92 21.61
C VAL A 84 -38.88 6.42 21.30
N GLU A 85 -39.00 5.12 21.06
CA GLU A 85 -40.27 4.43 20.79
C GLU A 85 -41.07 4.90 19.56
N ALA A 86 -40.46 5.67 18.64
CA ALA A 86 -41.18 6.31 17.53
C ALA A 86 -42.01 5.36 16.63
N PHE A 87 -41.58 4.11 16.46
CA PHE A 87 -42.26 3.07 15.69
C PHE A 87 -42.57 1.83 16.54
N LYS A 88 -42.51 1.94 17.87
CA LYS A 88 -42.63 0.80 18.77
C LYS A 88 -43.95 0.05 18.55
N SER A 89 -43.84 -1.28 18.49
CA SER A 89 -44.94 -2.24 18.31
C SER A 89 -45.74 -2.05 17.02
N ASN A 90 -45.16 -1.41 16.00
CA ASN A 90 -45.80 -1.36 14.69
C ASN A 90 -45.64 -2.70 13.97
N THR A 91 -46.72 -3.49 13.94
CA THR A 91 -46.71 -4.85 13.36
C THR A 91 -46.95 -4.90 11.86
N ASP A 92 -47.17 -3.76 11.20
CA ASP A 92 -47.55 -3.69 9.79
C ASP A 92 -46.37 -3.32 8.88
N ILE A 93 -45.38 -2.57 9.40
CA ILE A 93 -44.20 -2.16 8.66
C ILE A 93 -43.33 -3.38 8.33
N LYS A 94 -43.03 -3.54 7.04
CA LYS A 94 -42.16 -4.56 6.46
C LYS A 94 -40.81 -4.01 6.01
N SER A 95 -40.76 -2.76 5.57
CA SER A 95 -39.51 -2.11 5.24
C SER A 95 -39.45 -0.68 5.73
N VAL A 96 -38.25 -0.24 6.13
CA VAL A 96 -37.97 1.15 6.50
C VAL A 96 -36.74 1.65 5.77
N THR A 97 -36.88 2.77 5.08
CA THR A 97 -35.75 3.55 4.55
C THR A 97 -35.52 4.76 5.43
N VAL A 98 -34.38 4.77 6.13
CA VAL A 98 -33.94 5.89 6.97
C VAL A 98 -33.08 6.84 6.12
N PRO A 99 -33.36 8.16 6.08
CA PRO A 99 -32.70 9.08 5.18
C PRO A 99 -31.30 9.48 5.66
N GLU A 100 -30.45 9.91 4.71
CA GLU A 100 -29.05 10.29 4.94
C GLU A 100 -28.85 11.47 5.91
N SER A 101 -29.89 12.25 6.20
CA SER A 101 -29.87 13.28 7.25
C SER A 101 -29.88 12.73 8.67
N VAL A 102 -30.35 11.49 8.90
CA VAL A 102 -30.46 10.91 10.24
C VAL A 102 -29.07 10.55 10.78
N ARG A 103 -28.83 10.89 12.05
CA ARG A 103 -27.59 10.63 12.80
C ARG A 103 -27.81 9.68 13.97
N TYR A 104 -29.01 9.65 14.53
CA TYR A 104 -29.29 8.90 15.75
C TYR A 104 -30.60 8.12 15.64
N ILE A 105 -30.55 6.83 15.96
CA ILE A 105 -31.73 6.00 16.19
C ILE A 105 -31.77 5.70 17.68
N MET A 106 -32.77 6.20 18.38
CA MET A 106 -32.81 6.17 19.84
C MET A 106 -33.35 4.85 20.40
N GLU A 107 -33.30 4.72 21.72
CA GLU A 107 -33.76 3.55 22.46
C GLU A 107 -35.17 3.12 22.05
N ASN A 108 -35.36 1.81 21.85
CA ASN A 108 -36.65 1.19 21.52
C ASN A 108 -37.36 1.75 20.25
N ALA A 109 -36.67 2.52 19.39
CA ALA A 109 -37.28 3.21 18.25
C ALA A 109 -38.19 2.32 17.40
N PHE A 110 -37.77 1.09 17.09
CA PHE A 110 -38.48 0.08 16.31
C PHE A 110 -38.79 -1.18 17.13
N ASN A 111 -38.77 -1.10 18.47
CA ASN A 111 -38.98 -2.28 19.32
C ASN A 111 -40.36 -2.90 19.04
N GLY A 112 -40.39 -4.20 18.72
CA GLY A 112 -41.62 -4.94 18.47
C GLY A 112 -42.19 -4.76 17.06
N CYS A 113 -41.43 -4.20 16.12
CA CYS A 113 -41.83 -4.17 14.71
C CYS A 113 -41.77 -5.58 14.09
N SER A 114 -42.77 -6.40 14.36
CA SER A 114 -42.67 -7.85 14.12
C SER A 114 -42.66 -8.25 12.66
N ALA A 115 -43.20 -7.43 11.76
CA ALA A 115 -43.20 -7.66 10.33
C ALA A 115 -42.00 -7.05 9.61
N LEU A 116 -41.12 -6.31 10.30
CA LEU A 116 -39.99 -5.62 9.68
C LEU A 116 -38.99 -6.63 9.14
N GLU A 117 -38.88 -6.71 7.82
CA GLU A 117 -37.98 -7.60 7.09
C GLU A 117 -36.71 -6.87 6.65
N ASN A 118 -36.80 -5.58 6.32
CA ASN A 118 -35.72 -4.80 5.74
C ASN A 118 -35.59 -3.41 6.39
N VAL A 119 -34.37 -3.02 6.73
CA VAL A 119 -34.05 -1.65 7.16
C VAL A 119 -32.84 -1.13 6.38
N THR A 120 -32.97 0.04 5.78
CA THR A 120 -31.86 0.77 5.16
C THR A 120 -31.41 1.85 6.12
N LEU A 121 -30.19 1.71 6.66
CA LEU A 121 -29.55 2.68 7.56
C LEU A 121 -28.71 3.69 6.75
N PRO A 122 -28.62 4.96 7.16
CA PRO A 122 -27.89 5.98 6.42
C PRO A 122 -26.38 5.83 6.60
N THR A 123 -25.60 6.22 5.60
CA THR A 123 -24.13 6.10 5.61
C THR A 123 -23.47 6.89 6.73
N LEU A 124 -24.07 8.00 7.13
CA LEU A 124 -23.57 8.90 8.19
C LEU A 124 -24.23 8.65 9.55
N LEU A 125 -24.88 7.50 9.76
CA LEU A 125 -25.46 7.16 11.06
C LEU A 125 -24.36 7.11 12.13
N SER A 126 -24.55 7.83 13.24
CA SER A 126 -23.58 7.90 14.33
C SER A 126 -23.85 6.86 15.42
N SER A 127 -25.11 6.66 15.82
CA SER A 127 -25.42 5.64 16.83
C SER A 127 -26.81 5.01 16.70
N VAL A 128 -26.89 3.79 17.25
CA VAL A 128 -28.14 3.04 17.44
C VAL A 128 -28.28 2.74 18.93
N GLY A 129 -29.39 3.17 19.52
CA GLY A 129 -29.65 3.03 20.95
C GLY A 129 -30.04 1.63 21.39
N ASP A 130 -30.11 1.45 22.71
CA ASP A 130 -30.48 0.19 23.34
C ASP A 130 -31.82 -0.32 22.82
N SER A 131 -31.88 -1.62 22.52
CA SER A 131 -33.10 -2.31 22.10
C SER A 131 -33.82 -1.67 20.90
N ALA A 132 -33.14 -0.87 20.07
CA ALA A 132 -33.77 -0.12 18.98
C ALA A 132 -34.59 -1.01 18.04
N PHE A 133 -34.11 -2.20 17.69
CA PHE A 133 -34.82 -3.21 16.89
C PHE A 133 -35.08 -4.51 17.67
N LEU A 134 -35.23 -4.42 18.99
CA LEU A 134 -35.59 -5.57 19.81
C LEU A 134 -36.97 -6.11 19.40
N SER A 135 -37.14 -7.43 19.37
CA SER A 135 -38.39 -8.10 18.97
C SER A 135 -38.83 -7.82 17.53
N CYS A 136 -37.86 -7.72 16.61
CA CYS A 136 -38.07 -7.72 15.16
C CYS A 136 -37.66 -9.09 14.55
N PRO A 137 -38.43 -10.18 14.75
CA PRO A 137 -38.04 -11.54 14.35
C PRO A 137 -37.92 -11.77 12.84
N SER A 138 -38.58 -10.92 12.04
CA SER A 138 -38.57 -10.97 10.57
C SER A 138 -37.33 -10.31 9.97
N LEU A 139 -36.64 -9.43 10.73
CA LEU A 139 -35.42 -8.79 10.29
C LEU A 139 -34.30 -9.82 10.37
N LYS A 140 -33.83 -10.31 9.23
CA LYS A 140 -32.81 -11.37 9.16
C LYS A 140 -31.39 -10.86 8.96
N SER A 141 -31.24 -9.60 8.57
CA SER A 141 -29.91 -9.01 8.47
C SER A 141 -29.95 -7.51 8.61
N VAL A 142 -28.79 -6.92 8.90
CA VAL A 142 -28.61 -5.47 8.92
C VAL A 142 -27.22 -5.13 8.39
N LYS A 143 -27.14 -4.08 7.56
CA LYS A 143 -25.89 -3.43 7.19
C LYS A 143 -25.62 -2.29 8.17
N ILE A 144 -24.55 -2.42 8.94
CA ILE A 144 -24.06 -1.37 9.83
C ILE A 144 -23.15 -0.43 9.02
N PRO A 145 -23.44 0.88 8.98
CA PRO A 145 -22.59 1.85 8.29
C PRO A 145 -21.25 2.04 9.00
N ASP A 146 -20.22 2.40 8.24
CA ASP A 146 -18.83 2.54 8.70
C ASP A 146 -18.64 3.68 9.71
N GLN A 147 -19.45 4.75 9.61
CA GLN A 147 -19.40 5.89 10.52
C GLN A 147 -20.15 5.67 11.85
N CYS A 148 -20.82 4.52 12.04
CA CYS A 148 -21.50 4.21 13.28
C CYS A 148 -20.46 4.00 14.38
N THR A 149 -20.50 4.81 15.43
CA THR A 149 -19.55 4.76 16.56
C THR A 149 -20.08 4.00 17.76
N GLU A 150 -21.40 3.80 17.86
CA GLU A 150 -22.02 3.18 19.04
C GLU A 150 -23.26 2.35 18.67
N ILE A 151 -23.33 1.13 19.21
CA ILE A 151 -24.47 0.23 19.08
C ILE A 151 -24.88 -0.25 20.48
N GLY A 152 -26.10 0.11 20.87
CA GLY A 152 -26.66 -0.16 22.18
C GLY A 152 -26.93 -1.64 22.44
N THR A 153 -27.13 -1.95 23.71
CA THR A 153 -27.41 -3.30 24.20
C THR A 153 -28.65 -3.87 23.53
N ARG A 154 -28.52 -5.05 22.91
CA ARG A 154 -29.60 -5.76 22.20
C ARG A 154 -30.27 -4.92 21.10
N ALA A 155 -29.56 -3.96 20.51
CA ALA A 155 -30.09 -3.13 19.43
C ALA A 155 -30.62 -3.97 18.26
N PHE A 156 -29.96 -5.07 17.92
CA PHE A 156 -30.29 -5.93 16.77
C PHE A 156 -30.32 -7.42 17.14
N GLY A 157 -31.11 -8.20 16.39
CA GLY A 157 -31.01 -9.66 16.39
C GLY A 157 -31.55 -10.36 17.63
N TYR A 158 -32.31 -9.67 18.49
CA TYR A 158 -32.93 -10.25 19.69
C TYR A 158 -34.46 -10.15 19.65
N THR A 159 -35.11 -11.07 20.36
CA THR A 159 -36.56 -11.04 20.64
C THR A 159 -36.82 -11.07 22.13
N ILE A 160 -38.02 -10.72 22.58
CA ILE A 160 -38.45 -10.90 23.98
C ILE A 160 -39.26 -12.18 24.09
N LYS A 161 -38.90 -13.04 25.05
CA LYS A 161 -39.69 -14.22 25.43
C LYS A 161 -40.06 -14.16 26.91
N LEU A 162 -41.36 -14.15 27.18
CA LEU A 162 -41.92 -14.18 28.53
C LEU A 162 -42.28 -15.63 28.89
N THR A 163 -41.68 -16.16 29.96
CA THR A 163 -41.97 -17.52 30.45
C THR A 163 -42.52 -17.46 31.87
N PRO A 164 -43.72 -17.98 32.14
CA PRO A 164 -44.23 -18.11 33.50
C PRO A 164 -43.32 -18.98 34.37
N LYS A 165 -43.05 -18.57 35.62
CA LYS A 165 -42.30 -19.41 36.56
C LYS A 165 -43.14 -20.63 36.97
N LYS A 166 -42.54 -21.82 36.94
CA LYS A 166 -43.23 -23.11 37.22
C LYS A 166 -43.78 -23.26 38.65
N SER A 167 -43.34 -22.46 39.62
CA SER A 167 -43.65 -22.66 41.05
C SER A 167 -44.00 -21.38 41.83
N GLY A 168 -44.52 -20.32 41.19
CA GLY A 168 -44.97 -19.12 41.90
C GLY A 168 -45.53 -18.02 40.98
N HIS A 169 -45.96 -16.91 41.59
CA HIS A 169 -46.37 -15.71 40.86
C HIS A 169 -45.11 -14.99 40.33
N GLY A 170 -44.87 -15.02 39.02
CA GLY A 170 -43.78 -14.30 38.39
C GLY A 170 -43.51 -14.70 36.94
N ILE A 171 -42.91 -13.78 36.18
CA ILE A 171 -42.51 -13.96 34.78
C ILE A 171 -40.97 -13.93 34.71
N THR A 172 -40.37 -14.84 33.96
CA THR A 172 -38.97 -14.76 33.54
C THR A 172 -38.92 -14.15 32.13
N VAL A 173 -38.15 -13.08 31.96
CA VAL A 173 -37.89 -12.46 30.66
C VAL A 173 -36.56 -12.99 30.13
N THR A 174 -36.57 -13.56 28.93
CA THR A 174 -35.34 -13.92 28.21
C THR A 174 -35.29 -13.21 26.86
N TYR A 175 -34.06 -13.09 26.33
CA TYR A 175 -33.80 -12.42 25.06
C TYR A 175 -33.19 -13.42 24.06
N PRO A 176 -33.97 -14.33 23.46
CA PRO A 176 -33.41 -15.25 22.48
C PRO A 176 -33.03 -14.50 21.20
N LYS A 177 -31.92 -14.93 20.58
CA LYS A 177 -31.47 -14.44 19.27
C LYS A 177 -32.49 -14.79 18.19
N VAL A 178 -32.61 -13.91 17.20
CA VAL A 178 -33.32 -14.20 15.94
C VAL A 178 -32.51 -15.26 15.19
N SER A 179 -33.17 -16.34 14.78
CA SER A 179 -32.53 -17.39 13.97
C SER A 179 -32.02 -16.81 12.65
N ASP A 180 -30.81 -17.21 12.29
CA ASP A 180 -30.13 -16.87 11.04
C ASP A 180 -29.89 -15.36 10.86
N PHE A 181 -29.78 -14.62 11.97
CA PHE A 181 -29.49 -13.19 11.94
C PHE A 181 -28.04 -12.92 11.54
N LYS A 182 -27.84 -12.24 10.41
CA LYS A 182 -26.50 -11.89 9.90
C LYS A 182 -26.24 -10.38 9.96
N ILE A 183 -25.05 -10.00 10.42
CA ILE A 183 -24.59 -8.61 10.42
C ILE A 183 -23.62 -8.38 9.26
N PHE A 184 -23.88 -7.37 8.43
CA PHE A 184 -22.91 -6.87 7.45
C PHE A 184 -22.23 -5.64 8.04
N CYS A 185 -20.92 -5.69 8.22
CA CYS A 185 -20.17 -4.64 8.91
C CYS A 185 -18.80 -4.43 8.29
N TYR A 186 -18.14 -3.36 8.70
CA TYR A 186 -16.78 -3.08 8.27
C TYR A 186 -15.78 -3.61 9.31
N PRO A 187 -14.58 -4.04 8.90
CA PRO A 187 -13.52 -4.39 9.83
C PRO A 187 -13.19 -3.25 10.81
N ASN A 188 -12.98 -3.59 12.07
CA ASN A 188 -12.75 -2.74 13.24
C ASN A 188 -13.89 -1.74 13.52
N SER A 189 -15.09 -1.99 12.98
CA SER A 189 -16.26 -1.14 13.26
C SER A 189 -17.01 -1.62 14.51
N PRO A 190 -17.79 -0.74 15.16
CA PRO A 190 -18.74 -1.15 16.20
C PRO A 190 -19.71 -2.24 15.76
N GLY A 191 -20.00 -2.36 14.46
CA GLY A 191 -20.78 -3.47 13.91
C GLY A 191 -20.10 -4.82 14.09
N GLU A 192 -18.77 -4.90 13.90
CA GLU A 192 -17.98 -6.10 14.15
C GLU A 192 -17.91 -6.40 15.65
N THR A 193 -17.64 -5.38 16.47
CA THR A 193 -17.62 -5.53 17.94
C THR A 193 -18.95 -6.07 18.45
N TYR A 194 -20.07 -5.46 18.03
CA TYR A 194 -21.39 -5.92 18.41
C TYR A 194 -21.65 -7.36 17.97
N ALA A 195 -21.27 -7.73 16.75
CA ALA A 195 -21.42 -9.10 16.25
C ALA A 195 -20.61 -10.11 17.10
N LYS A 196 -19.35 -9.80 17.40
CA LYS A 196 -18.47 -10.67 18.21
C LYS A 196 -18.94 -10.79 19.66
N ASP A 197 -19.19 -9.67 20.33
CA ASP A 197 -19.59 -9.63 21.75
C ASP A 197 -20.90 -10.37 22.01
N ASN A 198 -21.77 -10.41 21.00
CA ASN A 198 -23.05 -11.09 21.08
C ASN A 198 -23.07 -12.43 20.32
N GLU A 199 -21.95 -12.91 19.78
CA GLU A 199 -21.82 -14.15 19.00
C GLU A 199 -22.85 -14.26 17.85
N PHE A 200 -22.98 -13.23 17.02
CA PHE A 200 -23.76 -13.25 15.78
C PHE A 200 -22.88 -13.60 14.58
N ASP A 201 -23.47 -14.23 13.56
CA ASP A 201 -22.82 -14.39 12.26
C ASP A 201 -22.65 -13.01 11.60
N TYR A 202 -21.48 -12.78 10.99
CA TYR A 202 -21.20 -11.53 10.28
C TYR A 202 -20.38 -11.72 9.01
N GLU A 203 -20.46 -10.73 8.13
CA GLU A 203 -19.74 -10.68 6.87
C GLU A 203 -19.16 -9.27 6.65
N TYR A 204 -17.91 -9.21 6.21
CA TYR A 204 -17.25 -7.94 5.98
C TYR A 204 -17.72 -7.28 4.69
N LEU A 205 -17.95 -5.98 4.78
CA LEU A 205 -18.14 -5.09 3.64
C LEU A 205 -16.78 -4.52 3.20
N ASN A 206 -16.69 -4.21 1.91
CA ASN A 206 -15.55 -3.46 1.36
C ASN A 206 -15.77 -1.96 1.56
N TYR A 207 -14.71 -1.27 1.95
CA TYR A 207 -14.62 0.18 1.87
C TYR A 207 -14.47 0.61 0.40
N VAL A 208 -14.84 1.86 0.10
CA VAL A 208 -14.69 2.46 -1.23
C VAL A 208 -13.81 3.70 -1.12
N HIS A 209 -12.72 3.73 -1.87
CA HIS A 209 -11.85 4.91 -2.02
C HIS A 209 -11.64 5.20 -3.50
N GLY A 210 -12.24 6.27 -4.00
CA GLY A 210 -12.27 6.56 -5.44
C GLY A 210 -12.84 5.38 -6.23
N ASP A 211 -12.04 4.83 -7.13
CA ASP A 211 -12.39 3.68 -7.97
C ASP A 211 -12.07 2.32 -7.32
N TYR A 212 -11.52 2.30 -6.11
CA TYR A 212 -11.10 1.08 -5.42
C TYR A 212 -12.15 0.61 -4.41
N GLU A 213 -12.49 -0.67 -4.46
CA GLU A 213 -13.05 -1.40 -3.33
C GLU A 213 -11.90 -2.09 -2.58
N TYR A 214 -11.84 -1.90 -1.26
CA TYR A 214 -10.76 -2.44 -0.45
C TYR A 214 -11.23 -2.93 0.92
N ARG A 215 -10.45 -3.84 1.52
CA ARG A 215 -10.62 -4.28 2.90
C ARG A 215 -9.46 -3.75 3.73
N SER A 216 -9.76 -3.13 4.87
CA SER A 216 -8.76 -2.84 5.90
C SER A 216 -8.77 -3.99 6.90
N ASN A 217 -7.61 -4.55 7.23
CA ASN A 217 -7.45 -5.57 8.26
C ASN A 217 -7.26 -4.92 9.65
N PRO A 218 -7.32 -5.70 10.75
CA PRO A 218 -7.12 -5.19 12.11
C PRO A 218 -5.77 -4.51 12.37
N ASP A 219 -4.72 -4.93 11.66
CA ASP A 219 -3.38 -4.34 11.70
C ASP A 219 -3.22 -3.11 10.79
N LYS A 220 -4.34 -2.61 10.23
CA LYS A 220 -4.42 -1.55 9.21
C LYS A 220 -3.83 -1.90 7.85
N SER A 221 -3.42 -3.15 7.62
CA SER A 221 -3.06 -3.55 6.26
C SER A 221 -4.29 -3.53 5.35
N VAL A 222 -4.08 -3.06 4.11
CA VAL A 222 -5.11 -2.92 3.09
C VAL A 222 -4.94 -4.04 2.06
N VAL A 223 -6.08 -4.63 1.72
CA VAL A 223 -6.25 -5.55 0.60
C VAL A 223 -7.10 -4.86 -0.46
N ILE A 224 -6.54 -4.65 -1.65
CA ILE A 224 -7.31 -4.14 -2.78
C ILE A 224 -8.17 -5.28 -3.31
N MET A 225 -9.48 -5.17 -3.12
CA MET A 225 -10.43 -6.22 -3.49
C MET A 225 -10.85 -6.10 -4.95
N LYS A 226 -11.03 -4.86 -5.42
CA LYS A 226 -11.50 -4.59 -6.79
C LYS A 226 -11.17 -3.17 -7.23
N TYR A 227 -10.88 -3.00 -8.51
CA TYR A 227 -10.82 -1.71 -9.18
C TYR A 227 -11.97 -1.60 -10.17
N ASN A 228 -12.74 -0.51 -10.07
CA ASN A 228 -13.92 -0.24 -10.90
C ASN A 228 -13.71 0.92 -11.89
N GLY A 229 -12.51 1.49 -11.94
CA GLY A 229 -12.19 2.63 -12.80
C GLY A 229 -11.74 2.26 -14.21
N ASN A 230 -11.31 3.26 -14.98
CA ASN A 230 -10.89 3.12 -16.37
C ASN A 230 -9.57 3.87 -16.70
N ALA A 231 -8.77 4.17 -15.68
CA ALA A 231 -7.52 4.90 -15.87
C ALA A 231 -6.51 4.15 -16.75
N GLU A 232 -5.73 4.90 -17.53
CA GLU A 232 -4.63 4.35 -18.33
C GLU A 232 -3.38 4.07 -17.48
N SER A 233 -3.19 4.85 -16.41
CA SER A 233 -2.10 4.69 -15.45
C SER A 233 -2.61 4.87 -14.04
N LEU A 234 -2.13 4.02 -13.13
CA LEU A 234 -2.44 4.07 -11.70
C LEU A 234 -1.16 4.18 -10.89
N ASN A 235 -1.25 4.89 -9.77
CA ASN A 235 -0.19 4.95 -8.78
C ASN A 235 -0.75 4.56 -7.41
N ILE A 236 -0.90 3.24 -7.22
CA ILE A 236 -1.45 2.66 -6.00
C ILE A 236 -0.62 3.09 -4.77
N ALA A 237 0.68 3.31 -4.95
CA ALA A 237 1.55 3.80 -3.87
C ALA A 237 1.20 5.20 -3.37
N ASN A 238 0.49 6.01 -4.17
CA ASN A 238 0.03 7.35 -3.78
C ASN A 238 -1.48 7.39 -3.45
N ASP A 239 -2.26 6.46 -3.99
CA ASP A 239 -3.72 6.46 -3.86
C ASP A 239 -4.19 6.01 -2.46
N PHE A 240 -3.33 5.32 -1.71
CA PHE A 240 -3.53 4.95 -0.32
C PHE A 240 -2.49 5.66 0.56
N SER A 241 -2.82 6.01 1.81
CA SER A 241 -1.81 6.48 2.76
C SER A 241 -0.72 5.41 2.92
N SER A 242 0.53 5.82 2.74
CA SER A 242 1.60 5.12 2.03
C SER A 242 2.13 3.77 2.57
N ASP A 243 1.56 3.20 3.63
CA ASP A 243 2.14 2.00 4.29
C ASP A 243 1.19 0.79 4.39
N GLU A 244 -0.04 0.91 3.89
CA GLU A 244 -1.10 -0.05 4.22
C GLU A 244 -1.24 -1.18 3.22
N VAL A 245 -1.05 -0.95 1.92
CA VAL A 245 -1.39 -1.97 0.90
C VAL A 245 -0.40 -3.14 0.95
N LYS A 246 -0.89 -4.30 1.40
CA LYS A 246 -0.13 -5.56 1.50
C LYS A 246 -0.54 -6.58 0.45
N GLU A 247 -1.76 -6.48 -0.06
CA GLU A 247 -2.29 -7.48 -0.98
C GLU A 247 -3.15 -6.85 -2.07
N ILE A 248 -2.97 -7.36 -3.29
CA ILE A 248 -3.92 -7.22 -4.38
C ILE A 248 -4.67 -8.54 -4.49
N ALA A 249 -5.97 -8.54 -4.24
CA ALA A 249 -6.78 -9.75 -4.23
C ALA A 249 -6.91 -10.39 -5.62
N ASP A 250 -7.41 -11.62 -5.61
CA ASP A 250 -7.71 -12.34 -6.84
C ASP A 250 -8.67 -11.53 -7.72
N ASN A 251 -8.32 -11.38 -8.98
CA ASN A 251 -9.10 -10.67 -9.99
C ASN A 251 -9.32 -9.17 -9.71
N ALA A 252 -8.58 -8.54 -8.81
CA ALA A 252 -8.82 -7.15 -8.40
C ALA A 252 -8.85 -6.16 -9.58
N PHE A 253 -8.01 -6.34 -10.59
CA PHE A 253 -7.95 -5.56 -11.83
C PHE A 253 -8.27 -6.42 -13.07
N ASP A 254 -9.01 -7.52 -12.91
CA ASP A 254 -9.35 -8.41 -14.03
C ASP A 254 -10.29 -7.69 -15.02
N GLY A 255 -9.78 -7.41 -16.21
CA GLY A 255 -10.52 -6.73 -17.28
C GLY A 255 -11.75 -7.49 -17.78
N THR A 256 -11.89 -8.78 -17.46
CA THR A 256 -13.10 -9.57 -17.77
C THR A 256 -14.16 -9.54 -16.68
N LYS A 257 -13.80 -9.10 -15.47
CA LYS A 257 -14.70 -9.01 -14.30
C LYS A 257 -14.97 -7.59 -13.85
N SER A 258 -14.26 -6.60 -14.42
CA SER A 258 -14.54 -5.20 -14.18
C SER A 258 -15.98 -4.87 -14.57
N ALA A 259 -16.69 -4.15 -13.70
CA ALA A 259 -18.02 -3.61 -14.02
C ALA A 259 -17.96 -2.63 -15.20
N ASN A 260 -16.76 -2.10 -15.48
CA ASN A 260 -16.42 -1.29 -16.62
C ASN A 260 -15.64 -2.17 -17.61
N THR A 261 -16.26 -2.59 -18.71
CA THR A 261 -15.68 -3.55 -19.68
C THR A 261 -14.44 -3.02 -20.42
N ASP A 262 -14.05 -1.78 -20.18
CA ASP A 262 -12.97 -1.06 -20.85
C ASP A 262 -11.82 -0.70 -19.88
N ILE A 263 -11.22 -1.68 -19.19
CA ILE A 263 -9.98 -1.42 -18.44
C ILE A 263 -8.89 -0.99 -19.45
N LYS A 264 -8.42 0.27 -19.35
CA LYS A 264 -7.41 0.84 -20.25
C LYS A 264 -5.98 0.75 -19.71
N LEU A 265 -5.84 0.13 -18.54
CA LEU A 265 -4.63 0.12 -17.75
C LEU A 265 -3.43 -0.36 -18.56
N SER A 266 -2.43 0.52 -18.66
CA SER A 266 -1.16 0.29 -19.36
C SER A 266 0.04 0.35 -18.42
N SER A 267 -0.09 1.04 -17.29
CA SER A 267 0.97 1.21 -16.29
C SER A 267 0.40 1.24 -14.88
N VAL A 268 1.05 0.54 -13.97
CA VAL A 268 0.72 0.53 -12.53
C VAL A 268 2.00 0.69 -11.73
N LYS A 269 2.04 1.71 -10.87
CA LYS A 269 3.05 1.80 -9.82
C LYS A 269 2.52 1.11 -8.56
N LEU A 270 3.16 0.01 -8.20
CA LEU A 270 2.85 -0.77 -7.00
C LEU A 270 3.58 -0.17 -5.77
N PRO A 271 2.99 -0.28 -4.57
CA PRO A 271 3.65 0.15 -3.34
C PRO A 271 4.74 -0.84 -2.91
N GLU A 272 5.85 -0.32 -2.37
CA GLU A 272 6.97 -1.13 -1.87
C GLU A 272 6.60 -2.01 -0.66
N THR A 273 5.44 -1.79 -0.04
CA THR A 273 4.93 -2.60 1.06
C THR A 273 4.20 -3.86 0.62
N LEU A 274 3.91 -4.01 -0.68
CA LEU A 274 3.06 -5.07 -1.22
C LEU A 274 3.72 -6.45 -1.07
N THR A 275 3.05 -7.38 -0.41
CA THR A 275 3.57 -8.74 -0.19
C THR A 275 2.95 -9.79 -1.09
N LYS A 276 1.74 -9.54 -1.61
CA LYS A 276 0.97 -10.54 -2.36
C LYS A 276 0.22 -9.95 -3.55
N ILE A 277 0.27 -10.68 -4.67
CA ILE A 277 -0.50 -10.41 -5.89
C ILE A 277 -1.34 -11.64 -6.22
N GLY A 278 -2.65 -11.53 -6.11
CA GLY A 278 -3.61 -12.63 -6.25
C GLY A 278 -3.75 -13.19 -7.67
N GLU A 279 -4.40 -14.34 -7.77
CA GLU A 279 -4.73 -15.02 -9.03
C GLU A 279 -5.46 -14.06 -9.96
N ARG A 280 -5.02 -13.98 -11.22
CA ARG A 280 -5.64 -13.16 -12.27
C ARG A 280 -5.83 -11.68 -11.90
N SER A 281 -5.11 -11.18 -10.91
CA SER A 281 -5.22 -9.81 -10.41
C SER A 281 -5.10 -8.75 -11.50
N PHE A 282 -4.16 -8.88 -12.45
CA PHE A 282 -4.04 -8.00 -13.63
C PHE A 282 -4.33 -8.75 -14.96
N TYR A 283 -5.24 -9.72 -14.92
CA TYR A 283 -5.65 -10.47 -16.10
C TYR A 283 -6.47 -9.60 -17.06
N ALA A 284 -6.25 -9.77 -18.36
CA ALA A 284 -6.97 -9.05 -19.41
C ALA A 284 -6.90 -7.52 -19.31
N CYS A 285 -5.73 -7.00 -18.92
CA CYS A 285 -5.34 -5.60 -19.11
C CYS A 285 -4.62 -5.46 -20.46
N PRO A 286 -5.32 -5.19 -21.59
CA PRO A 286 -4.77 -5.38 -22.94
C PRO A 286 -3.65 -4.41 -23.31
N ASN A 287 -3.59 -3.24 -22.66
CA ASN A 287 -2.60 -2.21 -22.93
C ASN A 287 -1.33 -2.38 -22.09
N MET A 288 -1.34 -3.26 -21.08
CA MET A 288 -0.20 -3.47 -20.21
C MET A 288 0.84 -4.34 -20.93
N GLN A 289 2.04 -3.78 -21.13
CA GLN A 289 3.16 -4.49 -21.77
C GLN A 289 4.25 -4.87 -20.78
N ASN A 290 4.25 -4.23 -19.61
CA ASN A 290 5.19 -4.51 -18.57
C ASN A 290 4.64 -4.16 -17.19
N ILE A 291 5.32 -4.64 -16.17
CA ILE A 291 5.05 -4.28 -14.78
C ILE A 291 6.33 -4.40 -13.97
N THR A 292 6.51 -3.49 -13.01
CA THR A 292 7.60 -3.58 -12.01
C THR A 292 7.03 -4.13 -10.72
N ILE A 293 7.64 -5.20 -10.21
CA ILE A 293 7.22 -5.89 -9.00
C ILE A 293 8.21 -5.55 -7.86
N PRO A 294 7.72 -4.97 -6.74
CA PRO A 294 8.53 -4.70 -5.56
C PRO A 294 9.19 -5.95 -4.98
N GLN A 295 10.37 -5.78 -4.36
CA GLN A 295 11.11 -6.90 -3.73
C GLN A 295 10.33 -7.57 -2.59
N SER A 296 9.46 -6.83 -1.92
CA SER A 296 8.63 -7.30 -0.81
C SER A 296 7.57 -8.33 -1.22
N VAL A 297 7.26 -8.47 -2.52
CA VAL A 297 6.28 -9.46 -3.00
C VAL A 297 6.86 -10.86 -2.87
N THR A 298 6.21 -11.68 -2.04
CA THR A 298 6.59 -13.08 -1.80
C THR A 298 5.66 -14.07 -2.49
N GLU A 299 4.49 -13.65 -2.95
CA GLU A 299 3.48 -14.52 -3.57
C GLU A 299 2.84 -13.85 -4.81
N ILE A 300 2.81 -14.58 -5.94
CA ILE A 300 2.13 -14.16 -7.18
C ILE A 300 1.26 -15.32 -7.68
N GLY A 301 -0.05 -15.09 -7.76
CA GLY A 301 -1.05 -16.09 -8.14
C GLY A 301 -1.08 -16.45 -9.63
N ASP A 302 -1.77 -17.53 -9.98
CA ASP A 302 -1.87 -18.02 -11.35
C ASP A 302 -2.40 -16.93 -12.29
N LYS A 303 -1.77 -16.80 -13.46
CA LYS A 303 -2.13 -15.81 -14.50
C LYS A 303 -2.33 -14.37 -14.00
N ALA A 304 -1.72 -14.00 -12.86
CA ALA A 304 -1.80 -12.65 -12.31
C ALA A 304 -1.29 -11.59 -13.29
N LEU A 305 -0.20 -11.86 -14.02
CA LEU A 305 0.52 -10.88 -14.84
C LEU A 305 0.71 -11.38 -16.27
N GLY A 306 0.62 -10.50 -17.26
CA GLY A 306 1.00 -10.80 -18.65
C GLY A 306 0.04 -11.71 -19.43
N TYR A 307 -1.19 -11.90 -18.95
CA TYR A 307 -2.21 -12.70 -19.62
C TYR A 307 -3.41 -11.85 -20.04
N ARG A 308 -3.96 -12.18 -21.20
CA ARG A 308 -5.23 -11.63 -21.71
C ARG A 308 -6.23 -12.74 -22.00
N GLN A 309 -7.50 -12.36 -22.12
CA GLN A 309 -8.50 -13.27 -22.68
C GLN A 309 -8.31 -13.44 -24.19
N GLY A 310 -8.35 -14.69 -24.66
CA GLY A 310 -8.20 -15.02 -26.07
C GLY A 310 -8.66 -16.44 -26.39
N ILE A 311 -8.71 -16.76 -27.67
CA ILE A 311 -9.07 -18.10 -28.14
C ILE A 311 -7.90 -19.06 -27.85
N THR A 312 -8.18 -20.14 -27.12
CA THR A 312 -7.20 -21.19 -26.77
C THR A 312 -7.42 -22.49 -27.54
N SER A 313 -8.62 -22.71 -28.06
CA SER A 313 -8.94 -23.79 -28.98
C SER A 313 -9.96 -23.30 -29.99
N VAL A 314 -9.78 -23.65 -31.26
CA VAL A 314 -10.74 -23.31 -32.32
C VAL A 314 -11.77 -24.42 -32.54
N ILE A 315 -11.46 -25.67 -32.19
CA ILE A 315 -12.35 -26.83 -32.34
C ILE A 315 -12.16 -27.79 -31.14
N PRO A 316 -13.08 -27.80 -30.15
CA PRO A 316 -14.20 -26.87 -29.99
C PRO A 316 -13.68 -25.45 -29.68
N LEU A 317 -14.48 -24.43 -29.97
CA LEU A 317 -14.13 -23.05 -29.60
C LEU A 317 -14.02 -22.96 -28.06
N LYS A 318 -12.83 -22.66 -27.55
CA LYS A 318 -12.58 -22.39 -26.13
C LYS A 318 -11.90 -21.04 -25.97
N MET A 319 -12.44 -20.23 -25.07
CA MET A 319 -11.79 -19.02 -24.59
C MET A 319 -10.97 -19.34 -23.35
N GLY A 320 -9.83 -18.69 -23.20
CA GLY A 320 -8.97 -18.86 -22.03
C GLY A 320 -7.85 -17.82 -21.99
N ALA A 321 -6.88 -18.08 -21.11
CA ALA A 321 -5.73 -17.22 -20.93
C ALA A 321 -4.74 -17.38 -22.08
N VAL A 322 -4.37 -16.26 -22.69
CA VAL A 322 -3.34 -16.17 -23.75
C VAL A 322 -2.28 -15.19 -23.28
N LYS A 323 -1.00 -15.55 -23.40
CA LYS A 323 0.11 -14.67 -23.03
C LYS A 323 0.14 -13.42 -23.91
N ILE A 324 0.40 -12.27 -23.30
CA ILE A 324 0.70 -11.03 -24.00
C ILE A 324 2.11 -11.17 -24.59
N LYS A 325 2.23 -10.94 -25.90
CA LYS A 325 3.50 -11.08 -26.61
C LYS A 325 4.50 -10.04 -26.09
N ASN A 326 5.73 -10.46 -25.82
CA ASN A 326 6.82 -9.60 -25.33
C ASN A 326 6.52 -8.91 -23.99
N PHE A 327 5.63 -9.48 -23.15
CA PHE A 327 5.37 -8.94 -21.83
C PHE A 327 6.63 -9.04 -20.96
N THR A 328 7.04 -7.91 -20.37
CA THR A 328 8.26 -7.80 -19.56
C THR A 328 7.93 -7.60 -18.10
N ILE A 329 8.51 -8.43 -17.23
CA ILE A 329 8.42 -8.29 -15.78
C ILE A 329 9.75 -7.73 -15.30
N TYR A 330 9.69 -6.62 -14.56
CA TYR A 330 10.84 -6.06 -13.87
C TYR A 330 10.78 -6.46 -12.40
N GLY A 331 11.90 -6.87 -11.82
CA GLY A 331 11.97 -7.25 -10.42
C GLY A 331 13.38 -7.59 -9.97
N HIS A 332 13.51 -8.06 -8.74
CA HIS A 332 14.81 -8.34 -8.12
C HIS A 332 15.24 -9.80 -8.34
N LYS A 333 16.55 -10.05 -8.24
CA LYS A 333 17.11 -11.41 -8.22
C LYS A 333 16.54 -12.20 -7.04
N ASP A 334 16.29 -13.49 -7.27
CA ASP A 334 15.74 -14.46 -6.33
C ASP A 334 14.35 -14.09 -5.76
N SER A 335 13.62 -13.21 -6.45
CA SER A 335 12.28 -12.78 -6.05
C SER A 335 11.16 -13.69 -6.56
N ALA A 336 9.96 -13.54 -5.98
CA ALA A 336 8.75 -14.18 -6.50
C ALA A 336 8.46 -13.77 -7.96
N ALA A 337 8.82 -12.54 -8.34
CA ALA A 337 8.67 -12.03 -9.70
C ALA A 337 9.57 -12.77 -10.70
N GLU A 338 10.82 -13.04 -10.32
CA GLU A 338 11.75 -13.81 -11.16
C GLU A 338 11.25 -15.24 -11.36
N THR A 339 10.82 -15.89 -10.28
CA THR A 339 10.24 -17.24 -10.32
C THR A 339 9.01 -17.27 -11.23
N TYR A 340 8.07 -16.35 -11.02
CA TYR A 340 6.85 -16.25 -11.82
C TYR A 340 7.16 -16.05 -13.31
N ALA A 341 8.11 -15.17 -13.64
CA ALA A 341 8.50 -14.91 -15.01
C ALA A 341 9.11 -16.15 -15.67
N LYS A 342 10.01 -16.87 -14.98
CA LYS A 342 10.62 -18.11 -15.48
C LYS A 342 9.60 -19.21 -15.72
N ASP A 343 8.75 -19.49 -14.73
CA ASP A 343 7.73 -20.55 -14.81
C ASP A 343 6.73 -20.31 -15.93
N ASN A 344 6.44 -19.03 -16.21
CA ASN A 344 5.51 -18.62 -17.25
C ASN A 344 6.21 -18.20 -18.56
N GLY A 345 7.53 -18.31 -18.67
CA GLY A 345 8.29 -17.95 -19.88
C GLY A 345 8.09 -16.49 -20.34
N PHE A 346 8.00 -15.55 -19.40
CA PHE A 346 8.01 -14.11 -19.68
C PHE A 346 9.43 -13.55 -19.70
N THR A 347 9.63 -12.43 -20.39
CA THR A 347 10.90 -11.70 -20.33
C THR A 347 11.06 -11.10 -18.93
N PHE A 348 12.21 -11.34 -18.30
CA PHE A 348 12.55 -10.76 -17.00
C PHE A 348 13.69 -9.77 -17.14
N VAL A 349 13.57 -8.61 -16.50
CA VAL A 349 14.63 -7.61 -16.38
C VAL A 349 14.89 -7.39 -14.90
N TYR A 350 16.15 -7.57 -14.51
CA TYR A 350 16.58 -7.45 -13.12
C TYR A 350 16.72 -5.99 -12.72
N ILE A 351 16.43 -5.67 -11.47
CA ILE A 351 16.64 -4.37 -10.84
C ILE A 351 17.66 -4.52 -9.71
N ALA A 352 18.70 -3.69 -9.72
CA ALA A 352 19.66 -3.54 -8.63
C ALA A 352 19.98 -2.05 -8.46
N GLY A 353 19.42 -1.44 -7.41
CA GLY A 353 19.47 0.00 -7.20
C GLY A 353 18.94 0.78 -8.41
N ASP A 354 19.77 1.69 -8.93
CA ASP A 354 19.45 2.53 -10.08
C ASP A 354 19.62 1.83 -11.45
N TYR A 355 19.98 0.54 -11.45
CA TYR A 355 20.31 -0.19 -12.67
C TYR A 355 19.26 -1.26 -12.96
N GLN A 356 18.79 -1.27 -14.21
CA GLN A 356 18.06 -2.38 -14.79
C GLN A 356 19.00 -3.15 -15.71
N TYR A 357 19.02 -4.47 -15.60
CA TYR A 357 19.95 -5.31 -16.35
C TYR A 357 19.34 -6.64 -16.78
N LYS A 358 19.99 -7.28 -17.75
CA LYS A 358 19.69 -8.66 -18.19
C LYS A 358 20.93 -9.51 -17.98
N LEU A 359 20.71 -10.80 -17.72
CA LEU A 359 21.79 -11.79 -17.69
C LEU A 359 22.01 -12.36 -19.09
N THR A 360 23.27 -12.35 -19.52
CA THR A 360 23.77 -12.97 -20.75
C THR A 360 24.73 -14.11 -20.40
N GLU A 361 25.22 -14.83 -21.41
CA GLU A 361 26.26 -15.85 -21.20
C GLU A 361 27.56 -15.25 -20.63
N ASP A 362 27.83 -13.98 -20.94
CA ASP A 362 29.06 -13.28 -20.56
C ASP A 362 28.94 -12.48 -19.26
N GLY A 363 27.75 -12.33 -18.69
CA GLY A 363 27.50 -11.54 -17.47
C GLY A 363 26.30 -10.61 -17.58
N ALA A 364 26.28 -9.57 -16.74
CA ALA A 364 25.20 -8.58 -16.71
C ALA A 364 25.37 -7.53 -17.81
N GLU A 365 24.31 -7.35 -18.61
CA GLU A 365 24.16 -6.24 -19.54
C GLU A 365 23.21 -5.20 -18.94
N ILE A 366 23.71 -3.99 -18.69
CA ILE A 366 22.87 -2.87 -18.23
C ILE A 366 21.96 -2.44 -19.37
N VAL A 367 20.65 -2.48 -19.17
CA VAL A 367 19.67 -2.07 -20.18
C VAL A 367 19.04 -0.71 -19.88
N LYS A 368 19.10 -0.24 -18.63
CA LYS A 368 18.63 1.09 -18.25
C LYS A 368 19.27 1.56 -16.95
N PHE A 369 19.62 2.82 -16.88
CA PHE A 369 19.99 3.54 -15.65
C PHE A 369 18.92 4.57 -15.31
N THR A 370 18.50 4.63 -14.05
CA THR A 370 17.47 5.55 -13.55
C THR A 370 17.97 6.49 -12.46
N GLY A 371 19.26 6.39 -12.11
CA GLY A 371 19.85 7.17 -11.03
C GLY A 371 20.13 8.62 -11.41
N TYR A 372 20.60 9.36 -10.42
CA TYR A 372 20.98 10.76 -10.51
C TYR A 372 22.31 11.00 -9.80
N GLY A 373 23.15 11.86 -10.37
CA GLY A 373 24.45 12.18 -9.79
C GLY A 373 25.35 12.86 -10.80
N SER A 374 26.22 13.75 -10.33
CA SER A 374 27.22 14.40 -11.19
C SER A 374 28.28 13.43 -11.68
N ASP A 375 28.65 12.47 -10.84
CA ASP A 375 29.75 11.54 -11.10
C ASP A 375 29.22 10.12 -10.91
N VAL A 376 29.01 9.43 -12.04
CA VAL A 376 28.42 8.08 -12.05
C VAL A 376 29.52 7.05 -12.24
N MET A 377 29.70 6.19 -11.25
CA MET A 377 30.57 5.02 -11.35
C MET A 377 29.71 3.80 -11.62
N ILE A 378 29.86 3.21 -12.81
CA ILE A 378 29.18 1.97 -13.15
C ILE A 378 29.82 0.85 -12.32
N PRO A 379 29.04 0.05 -11.57
CA PRO A 379 29.60 -0.96 -10.70
C PRO A 379 30.22 -2.10 -11.53
N ASP A 380 31.29 -2.70 -11.02
CA ASP A 380 31.91 -3.88 -11.61
C ASP A 380 30.99 -5.11 -11.56
N LYS A 381 30.05 -5.13 -10.60
CA LYS A 381 29.04 -6.17 -10.44
C LYS A 381 27.64 -5.60 -10.14
N LEU A 382 26.62 -6.27 -10.65
CA LEU A 382 25.23 -6.10 -10.24
C LEU A 382 24.77 -7.38 -9.54
N GLU A 383 24.53 -7.26 -8.24
CA GLU A 383 24.47 -8.40 -7.33
C GLU A 383 25.77 -9.22 -7.44
N ASP A 384 25.66 -10.52 -7.76
CA ASP A 384 26.82 -11.41 -7.93
C ASP A 384 27.37 -11.45 -9.36
N ASN A 385 26.80 -10.68 -10.30
CA ASN A 385 27.09 -10.80 -11.73
C ASN A 385 28.02 -9.69 -12.21
N ALA A 386 29.13 -10.04 -12.85
CA ALA A 386 30.03 -9.05 -13.46
C ALA A 386 29.32 -8.26 -14.55
N VAL A 387 29.48 -6.94 -14.55
CA VAL A 387 28.96 -6.06 -15.61
C VAL A 387 29.89 -6.13 -16.79
N THR A 388 29.40 -6.70 -17.89
CA THR A 388 30.20 -6.95 -19.09
C THR A 388 29.74 -6.17 -20.31
N ALA A 389 28.52 -5.63 -20.28
CA ALA A 389 28.01 -4.81 -21.35
C ALA A 389 27.12 -3.67 -20.85
N ILE A 390 27.14 -2.57 -21.62
CA ILE A 390 26.18 -1.47 -21.52
C ILE A 390 25.32 -1.55 -22.77
N GLY A 391 24.04 -1.83 -22.62
CA GLY A 391 23.10 -2.07 -23.71
C GLY A 391 22.72 -0.80 -24.47
N GLU A 392 21.96 -1.00 -25.55
CA GLU A 392 21.45 0.09 -26.39
C GLU A 392 20.62 1.09 -25.56
N GLY A 393 20.99 2.37 -25.61
CA GLY A 393 20.26 3.43 -24.92
C GLY A 393 20.25 3.35 -23.38
N ALA A 394 21.11 2.53 -22.76
CA ALA A 394 21.06 2.25 -21.32
C ALA A 394 21.12 3.50 -20.43
N PHE A 395 21.89 4.50 -20.82
CA PHE A 395 22.03 5.80 -20.13
C PHE A 395 21.45 6.94 -20.98
N MET A 396 20.51 6.65 -21.88
CA MET A 396 19.92 7.66 -22.75
C MET A 396 19.28 8.79 -21.93
N GLY A 397 19.70 10.03 -22.18
CA GLY A 397 19.09 11.23 -21.61
C GLY A 397 19.33 11.43 -20.12
N VAL A 398 20.32 10.76 -19.52
CA VAL A 398 20.65 10.92 -18.09
C VAL A 398 21.05 12.38 -17.83
N ALA A 399 20.20 13.06 -17.06
CA ALA A 399 20.34 14.47 -16.77
C ALA A 399 21.25 14.71 -15.55
N GLY A 400 22.03 15.79 -15.57
CA GLY A 400 22.86 16.19 -14.43
C GLY A 400 24.21 15.48 -14.30
N THR A 401 24.40 14.32 -14.94
CA THR A 401 25.68 13.59 -14.95
C THR A 401 26.73 14.29 -15.83
N LYS A 402 27.89 14.55 -15.23
CA LYS A 402 29.07 15.19 -15.83
C LYS A 402 30.17 14.21 -16.17
N THR A 403 30.38 13.22 -15.31
CA THR A 403 31.39 12.19 -15.50
C THR A 403 30.80 10.81 -15.38
N ILE A 404 31.27 9.89 -16.21
CA ILE A 404 30.94 8.46 -16.13
C ILE A 404 32.24 7.67 -16.12
N THR A 405 32.35 6.71 -15.20
CA THR A 405 33.47 5.74 -15.16
C THR A 405 32.94 4.35 -15.45
N VAL A 406 33.48 3.72 -16.50
CA VAL A 406 33.16 2.36 -16.92
C VAL A 406 34.18 1.38 -16.30
N PRO A 407 33.76 0.28 -15.65
CA PRO A 407 34.65 -0.64 -14.96
C PRO A 407 35.32 -1.63 -15.93
N ASP A 408 36.48 -2.16 -15.53
CA ASP A 408 37.33 -3.05 -16.35
C ASP A 408 36.63 -4.32 -16.87
N GLY A 409 35.49 -4.73 -16.29
CA GLY A 409 34.71 -5.87 -16.79
C GLY A 409 33.98 -5.62 -18.11
N VAL A 410 33.72 -4.36 -18.47
CA VAL A 410 32.87 -4.02 -19.63
C VAL A 410 33.65 -4.17 -20.92
N THR A 411 33.13 -5.00 -21.83
CA THR A 411 33.73 -5.24 -23.15
C THR A 411 32.96 -4.56 -24.29
N LYS A 412 31.68 -4.28 -24.07
CA LYS A 412 30.77 -3.75 -25.09
C LYS A 412 29.93 -2.58 -24.60
N ILE A 413 29.83 -1.55 -25.45
CA ILE A 413 28.92 -0.42 -25.28
C ILE A 413 28.00 -0.39 -26.51
N GLY A 414 26.69 -0.56 -26.29
CA GLY A 414 25.68 -0.63 -27.34
C GLY A 414 25.40 0.71 -27.99
N PRO A 415 24.75 0.73 -29.17
CA PRO A 415 24.39 1.96 -29.86
C PRO A 415 23.60 2.91 -28.97
N ASN A 416 23.76 4.21 -29.16
CA ASN A 416 23.01 5.24 -28.42
C ASN A 416 23.12 5.17 -26.88
N ALA A 417 24.04 4.37 -26.30
CA ALA A 417 24.10 4.09 -24.86
C ALA A 417 24.06 5.36 -23.99
N PHE A 418 24.76 6.42 -24.38
CA PHE A 418 24.83 7.71 -23.69
C PHE A 418 24.33 8.87 -24.57
N ILE A 419 23.41 8.61 -25.50
CA ILE A 419 22.81 9.67 -26.32
C ILE A 419 21.99 10.61 -25.43
N ASN A 420 21.91 11.89 -25.80
CA ASN A 420 21.15 12.92 -25.08
C ASN A 420 21.65 13.24 -23.65
N CYS A 421 22.84 12.77 -23.26
CA CYS A 421 23.49 13.15 -22.00
C CYS A 421 24.10 14.55 -22.08
N ALA A 422 23.26 15.59 -22.07
CA ALA A 422 23.67 16.98 -22.36
C ALA A 422 24.75 17.55 -21.43
N ASN A 423 24.85 17.05 -20.20
CA ASN A 423 25.82 17.52 -19.21
C ASN A 423 27.08 16.66 -19.15
N LEU A 424 27.14 15.54 -19.88
CA LEU A 424 28.26 14.61 -19.83
C LEU A 424 29.47 15.23 -20.52
N THR A 425 30.38 15.76 -19.71
CA THR A 425 31.62 16.37 -20.18
C THR A 425 32.72 15.34 -20.37
N GLU A 426 32.67 14.22 -19.65
CA GLU A 426 33.75 13.23 -19.65
C GLU A 426 33.24 11.81 -19.42
N ILE A 427 33.81 10.85 -20.14
CA ILE A 427 33.62 9.42 -19.88
C ILE A 427 34.96 8.69 -19.87
N THR A 428 35.19 7.88 -18.84
CA THR A 428 36.39 7.07 -18.65
C THR A 428 36.12 5.64 -19.08
N LEU A 429 36.88 5.15 -20.07
CA LEU A 429 36.75 3.82 -20.66
C LEU A 429 38.00 2.95 -20.39
N PRO A 430 37.83 1.70 -19.94
CA PRO A 430 38.92 0.78 -19.66
C PRO A 430 39.46 0.13 -20.94
N LYS A 431 40.61 -0.57 -20.84
CA LYS A 431 41.23 -1.28 -21.98
C LYS A 431 40.37 -2.42 -22.53
N SER A 432 39.49 -2.98 -21.70
CA SER A 432 38.63 -4.12 -22.03
C SER A 432 37.50 -3.78 -22.99
N VAL A 433 37.10 -2.51 -23.11
CA VAL A 433 36.10 -2.08 -24.10
C VAL A 433 36.68 -2.27 -25.49
N THR A 434 36.08 -3.19 -26.25
CA THR A 434 36.51 -3.55 -27.61
C THR A 434 35.47 -3.20 -28.66
N ASP A 435 34.20 -3.07 -28.27
CA ASP A 435 33.09 -2.73 -29.15
C ASP A 435 32.31 -1.51 -28.60
N ILE A 436 32.21 -0.46 -29.42
CA ILE A 436 31.47 0.76 -29.10
C ILE A 436 30.52 1.06 -30.25
N GLY A 437 29.23 1.02 -29.93
CA GLY A 437 28.15 1.18 -30.87
C GLY A 437 28.07 2.56 -31.51
N GLU A 438 27.32 2.63 -32.60
CA GLU A 438 27.08 3.88 -33.29
C GLU A 438 26.37 4.89 -32.36
N ARG A 439 26.81 6.15 -32.38
CA ARG A 439 26.22 7.25 -31.61
C ARG A 439 26.13 7.02 -30.10
N SER A 440 26.93 6.09 -29.56
CA SER A 440 26.95 5.78 -28.13
C SER A 440 27.40 6.95 -27.25
N ILE A 441 28.41 7.75 -27.65
CA ILE A 441 29.00 8.81 -26.80
C ILE A 441 29.13 10.11 -27.60
N GLY A 442 28.79 11.25 -26.99
CA GLY A 442 29.02 12.58 -27.58
C GLY A 442 27.93 13.05 -28.55
N TYR A 443 26.72 12.46 -28.47
CA TYR A 443 25.62 12.78 -29.38
C TYR A 443 24.37 13.32 -28.66
N TYR A 444 23.73 14.29 -29.28
CA TYR A 444 22.44 14.85 -28.91
C TYR A 444 21.51 14.83 -30.11
N SER A 445 20.28 14.36 -29.92
CA SER A 445 19.24 14.29 -30.94
C SER A 445 17.99 14.99 -30.40
N LEU A 446 17.64 16.12 -31.03
CA LEU A 446 16.45 16.89 -30.72
C LEU A 446 15.68 17.16 -32.02
N LEU A 447 14.41 16.75 -32.06
CA LEU A 447 13.52 16.96 -33.21
C LEU A 447 14.07 16.46 -34.57
N GLY A 448 14.92 15.42 -34.55
CA GLY A 448 15.55 14.86 -35.75
C GLY A 448 16.72 15.68 -36.29
N GLN A 449 17.14 16.74 -35.58
CA GLN A 449 18.41 17.42 -35.80
C GLN A 449 19.46 16.83 -34.85
N GLU A 450 20.62 16.47 -35.41
CA GLU A 450 21.72 15.83 -34.70
C GLU A 450 22.82 16.85 -34.45
N ASP A 451 23.16 17.03 -33.17
CA ASP A 451 24.25 17.88 -32.73
C ASP A 451 25.25 17.05 -31.90
N LYS A 452 26.54 17.39 -32.00
CA LYS A 452 27.58 16.79 -31.17
C LYS A 452 27.67 17.51 -29.83
N VAL A 453 27.67 16.75 -28.74
CA VAL A 453 27.97 17.28 -27.40
C VAL A 453 29.47 17.21 -27.19
N LYS A 454 30.04 18.24 -26.55
CA LYS A 454 31.44 18.23 -26.14
C LYS A 454 31.64 17.26 -24.96
N THR A 455 31.83 15.99 -25.27
CA THR A 455 32.20 14.94 -24.32
C THR A 455 33.62 14.46 -24.64
N ALA A 456 34.52 14.53 -23.66
CA ALA A 456 35.85 13.98 -23.76
C ALA A 456 35.86 12.50 -23.37
N ILE A 457 36.57 11.67 -24.13
CA ILE A 457 36.78 10.25 -23.83
C ILE A 457 38.16 10.11 -23.18
N LYS A 458 38.16 9.79 -21.89
CA LYS A 458 39.36 9.32 -21.17
C LYS A 458 39.55 7.84 -21.43
N GLY A 459 40.72 7.44 -21.93
CA GLY A 459 40.99 6.03 -22.19
C GLY A 459 42.45 5.77 -22.55
N TYR A 460 42.78 4.51 -22.81
CA TYR A 460 44.14 4.11 -23.14
C TYR A 460 44.41 4.20 -24.64
N LYS A 461 45.66 4.50 -25.02
CA LYS A 461 46.07 4.52 -26.43
C LYS A 461 45.97 3.12 -27.07
N ASN A 462 45.76 3.09 -28.38
CA ASN A 462 45.58 1.89 -29.20
C ASN A 462 44.38 1.02 -28.79
N THR A 463 43.33 1.62 -28.22
CA THR A 463 42.09 0.91 -27.83
C THR A 463 40.89 1.34 -28.68
N ALA A 464 39.75 0.64 -28.51
CA ALA A 464 38.49 1.04 -29.14
C ALA A 464 38.06 2.45 -28.74
N ALA A 465 38.37 2.89 -27.51
CA ALA A 465 38.09 4.24 -27.03
C ALA A 465 38.78 5.32 -27.87
N GLU A 466 40.10 5.18 -28.12
CA GLU A 466 40.85 6.12 -28.96
C GLU A 466 40.34 6.11 -30.40
N LYS A 467 40.06 4.92 -30.95
CA LYS A 467 39.51 4.78 -32.31
C LYS A 467 38.15 5.47 -32.42
N TYR A 468 37.24 5.21 -31.49
CA TYR A 468 35.91 5.82 -31.47
C TYR A 468 35.97 7.34 -31.36
N ALA A 469 36.83 7.87 -30.48
CA ALA A 469 36.99 9.31 -30.34
C ALA A 469 37.46 9.96 -31.65
N LYS A 470 38.44 9.36 -32.34
CA LYS A 470 38.93 9.84 -33.64
C LYS A 470 37.87 9.76 -34.73
N ASP A 471 37.20 8.62 -34.85
CA ASP A 471 36.19 8.37 -35.90
C ASP A 471 34.99 9.34 -35.79
N ASN A 472 34.69 9.81 -34.57
CA ASN A 472 33.55 10.68 -34.30
C ASN A 472 33.94 12.14 -33.98
N GLU A 473 35.22 12.51 -34.13
CA GLU A 473 35.76 13.86 -33.87
C GLU A 473 35.51 14.35 -32.43
N LEU A 474 35.64 13.45 -31.45
CA LEU A 474 35.54 13.76 -30.02
C LEU A 474 36.93 13.97 -29.43
N GLU A 475 36.99 14.74 -28.33
CA GLU A 475 38.24 14.93 -27.59
C GLU A 475 38.66 13.60 -26.94
N PHE A 476 39.93 13.22 -27.10
CA PHE A 476 40.49 12.03 -26.45
C PHE A 476 41.58 12.44 -25.45
N ILE A 477 41.42 12.00 -24.21
CA ILE A 477 42.36 12.25 -23.12
C ILE A 477 43.05 10.91 -22.79
N PRO A 478 44.35 10.74 -23.12
CA PRO A 478 45.05 9.49 -22.83
C PRO A 478 45.25 9.31 -21.32
N LEU A 479 44.93 8.11 -20.83
CA LEU A 479 45.33 7.65 -19.50
C LEU A 479 46.75 7.09 -19.55
N ASP A 480 47.55 7.40 -18.53
CA ASP A 480 48.89 6.82 -18.37
C ASP A 480 48.76 5.33 -18.05
N GLU A 481 49.62 4.52 -18.66
CA GLU A 481 49.78 3.13 -18.21
C GLU A 481 50.37 3.17 -16.81
N ASP A 482 49.69 2.59 -15.82
CA ASP A 482 50.26 2.40 -14.49
C ASP A 482 51.67 1.82 -14.62
N LYS A 483 52.67 2.64 -14.28
CA LYS A 483 54.06 2.21 -14.12
C LYS A 483 54.19 1.44 -12.80
N ASN A 484 53.44 0.36 -12.65
CA ASN A 484 53.57 -0.60 -11.56
C ASN A 484 53.21 -2.00 -12.08
N ASP A 485 53.97 -2.46 -13.07
CA ASP A 485 54.27 -3.89 -13.20
C ASP A 485 55.80 -4.01 -13.22
N ASP A 486 56.37 -4.27 -12.04
CA ASP A 486 57.73 -4.81 -11.95
C ASP A 486 57.68 -6.28 -12.36
N SER A 487 57.56 -6.50 -13.66
CA SER A 487 57.91 -7.76 -14.30
C SER A 487 59.12 -7.49 -15.21
N THR A 488 60.29 -7.61 -14.57
CA THR A 488 61.61 -7.76 -15.19
C THR A 488 61.60 -8.22 -16.65
N THR A 489 61.77 -7.27 -17.58
CA THR A 489 62.23 -7.56 -18.94
C THR A 489 63.75 -7.46 -18.95
N SER A 490 64.41 -8.62 -18.86
CA SER A 490 65.80 -8.74 -19.26
C SER A 490 65.91 -8.52 -20.77
N LYS A 491 66.66 -7.47 -21.12
CA LYS A 491 67.23 -7.29 -22.44
C LYS A 491 68.08 -8.52 -22.79
N THR A 492 67.92 -9.03 -24.00
CA THR A 492 69.07 -9.55 -24.74
C THR A 492 68.98 -9.10 -26.19
N ASP A 493 70.03 -8.38 -26.56
CA ASP A 493 70.36 -7.95 -27.89
C ASP A 493 70.93 -9.14 -28.69
N SER A 494 70.81 -8.99 -29.99
CA SER A 494 71.30 -9.78 -31.12
C SER A 494 72.62 -10.57 -30.95
N THR A 495 72.70 -11.76 -31.57
CA THR A 495 73.64 -12.04 -32.68
C THR A 495 73.47 -13.46 -33.26
N GLU A 496 73.66 -13.51 -34.59
CA GLU A 496 73.85 -14.60 -35.55
C GLU A 496 74.32 -15.98 -35.05
N SER A 497 73.76 -17.06 -35.62
CA SER A 497 74.44 -17.83 -36.68
C SER A 497 73.62 -19.04 -37.16
N LYS A 498 73.88 -19.41 -38.42
CA LYS A 498 73.28 -20.44 -39.25
C LYS A 498 73.67 -21.86 -38.80
N ASN A 499 72.78 -22.84 -38.96
CA ASN A 499 72.97 -24.00 -39.86
C ASN A 499 71.89 -25.08 -39.69
N ASP A 500 71.28 -25.43 -40.83
CA ASP A 500 71.10 -26.76 -41.43
C ASP A 500 70.86 -28.03 -40.59
N GLY A 501 69.87 -28.80 -41.06
CA GLY A 501 69.88 -30.28 -41.05
C GLY A 501 68.69 -30.90 -40.31
N LYS A 502 67.64 -31.36 -41.02
CA LYS A 502 67.44 -32.76 -41.48
C LYS A 502 66.96 -33.68 -40.33
N LYS A 503 65.67 -34.01 -40.23
CA LYS A 503 64.88 -35.09 -40.90
C LYS A 503 64.85 -36.40 -40.08
N ASP A 504 63.68 -37.05 -40.12
CA ASP A 504 63.41 -38.48 -39.82
C ASP A 504 63.42 -38.83 -38.30
N ASP A 505 62.66 -39.77 -37.72
CA ASP A 505 61.52 -40.61 -38.12
C ASP A 505 60.89 -41.17 -36.81
N SER A 506 59.68 -41.73 -36.95
CA SER A 506 59.03 -42.81 -36.18
C SER A 506 59.60 -43.30 -34.82
N SER A 507 58.72 -43.56 -33.84
CA SER A 507 58.24 -44.93 -33.53
C SER A 507 57.55 -45.05 -32.15
N LYS A 508 56.57 -45.96 -32.12
CA LYS A 508 55.85 -46.52 -30.97
C LYS A 508 56.78 -47.34 -30.06
N ALA A 509 56.42 -47.43 -28.76
CA ALA A 509 55.87 -48.65 -28.13
C ALA A 509 56.22 -48.75 -26.63
N ASP A 510 55.16 -48.98 -25.85
CA ASP A 510 55.01 -49.95 -24.75
C ASP A 510 56.04 -50.03 -23.59
N ASN A 511 55.48 -49.99 -22.36
CA ASN A 511 55.29 -51.14 -21.45
C ASN A 511 55.72 -50.95 -19.99
N SER A 512 55.03 -51.73 -19.15
CA SER A 512 55.32 -52.14 -17.76
C SER A 512 54.91 -51.15 -16.64
N SER A 513 53.89 -51.45 -15.83
CA SER A 513 53.78 -52.47 -14.75
C SER A 513 54.39 -51.99 -13.41
N SER A 514 53.56 -51.80 -12.38
CA SER A 514 53.43 -52.80 -11.31
C SER A 514 52.43 -52.38 -10.23
N ASN A 515 51.72 -53.38 -9.74
CA ASN A 515 50.75 -53.38 -8.65
C ASN A 515 51.41 -53.23 -7.27
N ASN A 516 50.67 -52.70 -6.30
CA ASN A 516 50.08 -53.50 -5.20
C ASN A 516 49.21 -52.54 -4.34
N ASP A 517 47.91 -52.79 -4.21
CA ASP A 517 47.28 -53.69 -3.21
C ASP A 517 47.53 -53.20 -1.77
N SER A 518 46.55 -53.06 -0.87
CA SER A 518 45.26 -53.76 -0.74
C SER A 518 44.51 -53.10 0.44
N LYS A 519 43.19 -52.85 0.35
CA LYS A 519 42.09 -53.62 1.00
C LYS A 519 42.00 -53.43 2.54
N LYS A 520 40.84 -53.34 3.20
CA LYS A 520 39.44 -53.67 2.86
C LYS A 520 38.54 -53.29 4.06
N ASP A 521 37.28 -52.98 3.73
CA ASP A 521 36.03 -53.46 4.37
C ASP A 521 35.72 -53.07 5.84
N ASP A 522 34.47 -52.94 6.29
CA ASP A 522 33.19 -53.36 5.70
C ASP A 522 32.00 -52.66 6.36
N SER A 523 30.91 -52.54 5.59
CA SER A 523 29.49 -52.76 5.98
C SER A 523 28.86 -51.96 7.15
N SER A 524 27.58 -51.57 7.17
CA SER A 524 26.43 -51.65 6.25
C SER A 524 25.21 -51.08 6.99
N LYS A 525 24.27 -50.47 6.25
CA LYS A 525 22.78 -50.56 6.31
C LYS A 525 22.06 -50.50 7.67
N ALA A 526 20.83 -49.99 7.82
CA ALA A 526 19.86 -49.26 7.02
C ALA A 526 18.63 -49.00 7.94
N ASP A 527 17.73 -48.11 7.49
CA ASP A 527 16.27 -48.09 7.69
C ASP A 527 15.63 -47.63 9.02
N ASN A 528 15.08 -46.40 8.93
CA ASN A 528 13.64 -46.05 8.88
C ASN A 528 12.70 -46.16 10.11
N SER A 529 11.98 -45.04 10.31
CA SER A 529 10.59 -44.85 10.81
C SER A 529 10.29 -44.55 12.30
N SER A 530 9.67 -43.37 12.47
CA SER A 530 8.53 -42.96 13.32
C SER A 530 8.33 -43.49 14.76
N SER A 531 8.11 -42.57 15.71
CA SER A 531 6.83 -42.39 16.44
C SER A 531 6.96 -41.54 17.72
N LYS A 532 6.16 -40.47 17.76
CA LYS A 532 5.38 -39.80 18.83
C LYS A 532 5.58 -40.10 20.35
N ASN A 533 5.18 -39.06 21.10
CA ASN A 533 4.64 -38.99 22.48
C ASN A 533 5.68 -38.99 23.62
N ASP A 534 5.57 -38.28 24.74
CA ASP A 534 4.57 -37.42 25.41
C ASP A 534 5.32 -36.58 26.49
N GLY A 535 4.75 -35.45 26.97
CA GLY A 535 5.09 -34.94 28.31
C GLY A 535 5.06 -33.43 28.55
N LYS A 536 3.88 -32.87 28.90
CA LYS A 536 3.70 -31.75 29.86
C LYS A 536 3.75 -32.37 31.30
N PRO A 537 3.89 -31.65 32.46
CA PRO A 537 3.26 -30.36 32.81
C PRO A 537 4.03 -29.38 33.77
N ASP A 538 3.41 -28.20 33.98
CA ASP A 538 3.35 -27.41 35.23
C ASP A 538 4.61 -26.72 35.82
N ASP A 539 4.59 -25.54 36.46
CA ASP A 539 3.55 -24.60 36.92
C ASP A 539 4.21 -23.27 37.38
N THR A 540 3.42 -22.21 37.51
CA THR A 540 3.56 -21.00 38.35
C THR A 540 4.74 -20.02 38.16
N SER A 541 4.42 -18.77 37.81
CA SER A 541 4.33 -17.65 38.79
C SER A 541 4.26 -16.28 38.09
N LYS A 542 3.25 -15.48 38.49
CA LYS A 542 3.18 -14.01 38.34
C LYS A 542 3.87 -13.40 39.57
N PRO A 543 4.55 -12.24 39.49
CA PRO A 543 3.91 -10.92 39.80
C PRO A 543 4.39 -9.81 38.81
N ASP A 544 3.54 -8.89 38.37
CA ASP A 544 3.15 -7.58 38.95
C ASP A 544 4.22 -6.46 38.97
N ASP A 545 3.75 -5.32 38.47
CA ASP A 545 4.11 -3.91 38.70
C ASP A 545 5.39 -3.26 38.15
N THR A 546 5.11 -2.26 37.30
CA THR A 546 5.69 -0.92 37.15
C THR A 546 7.03 -0.63 37.83
N GLN A 547 8.01 -0.17 37.03
CA GLN A 547 8.80 1.01 37.39
C GLN A 547 9.57 1.60 36.20
N THR A 548 9.34 2.89 36.00
CA THR A 548 10.25 3.88 35.44
C THR A 548 11.61 3.86 36.14
N THR A 549 12.70 3.99 35.36
CA THR A 549 13.97 4.55 35.83
C THR A 549 14.63 5.39 34.73
N ASP A 550 14.72 6.69 34.98
CA ASP A 550 15.67 7.62 34.38
C ASP A 550 17.09 7.41 34.97
N GLN A 551 18.07 8.04 34.29
CA GLN A 551 19.48 8.34 34.64
C GLN A 551 20.54 7.49 33.93
N ASP A 552 21.63 8.02 33.39
CA ASP A 552 22.12 9.39 33.18
C ASP A 552 23.24 9.32 32.11
N THR A 553 23.47 10.49 31.53
CA THR A 553 24.28 10.94 30.41
C THR A 553 25.77 10.58 30.38
N THR A 554 26.32 10.56 29.15
CA THR A 554 27.61 11.22 28.82
C THR A 554 27.68 11.54 27.31
N SER A 555 27.70 12.85 26.99
CA SER A 555 28.24 13.55 25.79
C SER A 555 28.06 12.93 24.39
N GLY A 556 27.48 13.56 23.38
CA GLY A 556 27.13 14.96 23.15
C GLY A 556 27.30 15.27 21.67
N GLU A 557 26.18 15.36 20.94
CA GLU A 557 25.97 16.17 19.73
C GLU A 557 24.44 16.45 19.71
N ASP A 558 24.07 17.73 19.79
CA ASP A 558 22.68 18.18 19.78
C ASP A 558 22.19 18.08 18.33
N GLU A 559 21.55 16.97 17.96
CA GLU A 559 20.92 16.82 16.64
C GLU A 559 19.73 17.79 16.54
N SER A 560 20.04 18.99 16.08
CA SER A 560 19.11 19.95 15.51
C SER A 560 18.58 19.37 14.20
N PHE A 561 17.26 19.30 14.04
CA PHE A 561 16.67 19.03 12.74
C PHE A 561 17.16 20.07 11.73
N ASN A 562 17.42 19.65 10.49
CA ASN A 562 17.73 20.58 9.41
C ASN A 562 16.49 21.42 9.08
N LYS A 563 16.65 22.69 8.73
CA LYS A 563 15.51 23.52 8.33
C LYS A 563 14.80 22.89 7.13
N GLY A 564 13.48 22.73 7.24
CA GLY A 564 12.63 22.07 6.26
C GLY A 564 12.44 20.56 6.49
N ASP A 565 13.29 19.91 7.28
CA ASP A 565 13.18 18.50 7.70
C ASP A 565 12.52 18.48 9.09
N VAL A 566 11.19 18.31 9.12
CA VAL A 566 10.40 18.52 10.34
C VAL A 566 10.16 17.24 11.12
N ASN A 567 10.53 16.09 10.55
CA ASN A 567 10.47 14.78 11.19
C ASN A 567 11.87 14.25 11.60
N GLY A 568 12.96 14.89 11.15
CA GLY A 568 14.33 14.53 11.47
C GLY A 568 14.82 13.29 10.72
N ASP A 569 14.25 13.01 9.54
CA ASP A 569 14.64 11.84 8.73
C ASP A 569 15.87 12.12 7.83
N GLY A 570 16.37 13.36 7.83
CA GLY A 570 17.52 13.80 7.05
C GLY A 570 17.18 14.29 5.64
N TYR A 571 15.90 14.25 5.22
CA TYR A 571 15.47 14.59 3.87
C TYR A 571 14.33 15.60 3.85
N ILE A 572 14.54 16.76 3.24
CA ILE A 572 13.47 17.74 3.00
C ILE A 572 12.62 17.26 1.82
N ASN A 573 11.42 16.74 2.10
CA ASN A 573 10.55 16.11 1.11
C ASN A 573 9.05 16.40 1.35
N VAL A 574 8.18 15.79 0.54
CA VAL A 574 6.73 16.06 0.59
C VAL A 574 6.08 15.64 1.92
N THR A 575 6.72 14.73 2.65
CA THR A 575 6.30 14.30 3.99
C THR A 575 6.40 15.47 4.98
N ASP A 576 7.45 16.29 4.89
CA ASP A 576 7.60 17.47 5.74
C ASP A 576 6.50 18.50 5.50
N ILE A 577 6.17 18.74 4.23
CA ILE A 577 5.03 19.59 3.86
C ILE A 577 3.73 19.09 4.50
N ALA A 578 3.48 17.78 4.44
CA ALA A 578 2.28 17.18 4.98
C ALA A 578 2.21 17.31 6.52
N LEU A 579 3.34 17.18 7.21
CA LEU A 579 3.44 17.34 8.66
C LEU A 579 3.24 18.80 9.09
N VAL A 580 3.86 19.76 8.38
CA VAL A 580 3.61 21.20 8.61
C VAL A 580 2.15 21.56 8.35
N ALA A 581 1.56 21.05 7.27
CA ALA A 581 0.15 21.29 6.95
C ALA A 581 -0.81 20.69 7.99
N SER A 582 -0.48 19.50 8.51
CA SER A 582 -1.27 18.84 9.56
C SER A 582 -1.21 19.59 10.89
N HIS A 583 -0.06 20.17 11.21
CA HIS A 583 0.12 21.04 12.37
C HIS A 583 -0.70 22.32 12.25
N ILE A 584 -0.63 23.02 11.11
CA ILE A 584 -1.41 24.25 10.86
C ILE A 584 -2.92 23.99 10.95
N LYS A 585 -3.39 22.81 10.55
CA LYS A 585 -4.80 22.39 10.64
C LYS A 585 -5.23 21.93 12.03
N GLY A 586 -4.32 21.84 13.00
CA GLY A 586 -4.60 21.33 14.35
C GLY A 586 -4.88 19.83 14.41
N ILE A 587 -4.52 19.07 13.37
CA ILE A 587 -4.77 17.63 13.29
C ILE A 587 -3.67 16.85 14.02
N LYS A 588 -2.41 17.24 13.83
CA LYS A 588 -1.26 16.62 14.48
C LYS A 588 -0.19 17.68 14.80
N PRO A 589 0.10 17.94 16.09
CA PRO A 589 1.13 18.92 16.44
C PRO A 589 2.54 18.40 16.09
N LEU A 590 3.41 19.31 15.64
CA LEU A 590 4.84 19.05 15.50
C LEU A 590 5.51 19.05 16.88
N SER A 591 6.66 18.37 16.97
CA SER A 591 7.56 18.50 18.13
C SER A 591 8.19 19.89 18.19
N ASP A 592 8.74 20.29 19.33
CA ASP A 592 9.43 21.59 19.45
C ASP A 592 10.62 21.73 18.48
N LYS A 593 11.29 20.62 18.16
CA LYS A 593 12.35 20.56 17.14
C LYS A 593 11.76 20.71 15.73
N GLY A 594 10.65 20.00 15.45
CA GLY A 594 9.93 20.11 14.18
C GLY A 594 9.35 21.51 13.94
N LEU A 595 8.91 22.22 14.99
CA LEU A 595 8.44 23.60 14.89
C LEU A 595 9.56 24.56 14.48
N LYS A 596 10.77 24.39 15.04
CA LYS A 596 11.94 25.19 14.66
C LYS A 596 12.42 24.88 13.24
N ALA A 597 12.39 23.61 12.84
CA ALA A 597 12.73 23.20 11.47
C ALA A 597 11.69 23.66 10.45
N ALA A 598 10.41 23.75 10.85
CA ALA A 598 9.32 24.19 9.98
C ALA A 598 9.34 25.71 9.72
N ASP A 599 9.86 26.53 10.63
CA ASP A 599 10.01 27.99 10.47
C ASP A 599 11.22 28.32 9.58
N VAL A 600 11.09 28.00 8.30
CA VAL A 600 12.20 28.10 7.32
C VAL A 600 12.49 29.55 6.90
N ASN A 601 11.59 30.49 7.20
CA ASN A 601 11.78 31.92 6.95
C ASN A 601 12.18 32.72 8.20
N GLU A 602 12.31 32.07 9.35
CA GLU A 602 12.68 32.64 10.66
C GLU A 602 11.74 33.78 11.13
N ASP A 603 10.46 33.72 10.77
CA ASP A 603 9.46 34.73 11.15
C ASP A 603 8.75 34.42 12.48
N THR A 604 9.16 33.35 13.17
CA THR A 604 8.62 32.82 14.43
C THR A 604 7.22 32.24 14.32
N LYS A 605 6.67 32.06 13.10
CA LYS A 605 5.32 31.55 12.86
C LYS A 605 5.31 30.47 11.78
N VAL A 606 5.06 29.23 12.19
CA VAL A 606 4.81 28.14 11.24
C VAL A 606 3.47 28.31 10.53
N ASN A 607 3.48 28.67 9.25
CA ASN A 607 2.29 28.94 8.45
C ASN A 607 2.43 28.49 6.98
N VAL A 608 1.44 28.83 6.13
CA VAL A 608 1.41 28.43 4.72
C VAL A 608 2.58 28.97 3.90
N THR A 609 3.24 30.03 4.37
CA THR A 609 4.43 30.62 3.75
C THR A 609 5.62 29.65 3.85
N ASP A 610 5.78 28.97 4.98
CA ASP A 610 6.83 27.97 5.19
C ASP A 610 6.63 26.75 4.31
N ILE A 611 5.38 26.29 4.19
CA ILE A 611 5.02 25.23 3.24
C ILE A 611 5.44 25.58 1.82
N ALA A 612 5.19 26.83 1.39
CA ALA A 612 5.55 27.27 0.05
C ALA A 612 7.07 27.29 -0.18
N LEU A 613 7.85 27.62 0.86
CA LEU A 613 9.31 27.63 0.80
C LEU A 613 9.91 26.21 0.81
N ILE A 614 9.38 25.32 1.64
CA ILE A 614 9.74 23.88 1.63
C ILE A 614 9.39 23.27 0.26
N ALA A 615 8.21 23.59 -0.29
CA ALA A 615 7.82 23.13 -1.63
C ALA A 615 8.71 23.70 -2.75
N ALA A 616 9.16 24.96 -2.63
CA ALA A 616 10.09 25.55 -3.58
C ALA A 616 11.47 24.89 -3.51
N HIS A 617 11.91 24.48 -2.32
CA HIS A 617 13.14 23.72 -2.11
C HIS A 617 13.11 22.35 -2.77
N ILE A 618 12.05 21.58 -2.52
CA ILE A 618 11.85 20.25 -3.11
C ILE A 618 11.80 20.31 -4.64
N LYS A 619 11.27 21.41 -5.21
CA LYS A 619 11.23 21.65 -6.66
C LYS A 619 12.55 22.17 -7.25
N GLY A 620 13.58 22.38 -6.43
CA GLY A 620 14.85 22.96 -6.86
C GLY A 620 14.76 24.44 -7.27
N ILE A 621 13.68 25.13 -6.89
CA ILE A 621 13.42 26.53 -7.26
C ILE A 621 14.15 27.48 -6.30
N LYS A 622 14.26 27.13 -5.01
CA LYS A 622 14.91 27.97 -4.00
C LYS A 622 15.51 27.14 -2.86
N ALA A 623 16.79 27.33 -2.55
CA ALA A 623 17.41 26.68 -1.39
C ALA A 623 16.87 27.25 -0.06
N ILE A 624 16.62 26.38 0.92
CA ILE A 624 16.45 26.77 2.32
C ILE A 624 17.86 26.90 2.90
N VAL A 625 18.15 28.01 3.58
CA VAL A 625 19.49 28.34 4.11
C VAL A 625 19.48 28.30 5.63
#